data_AF-A0A937FB63-F1
#
_entry.id   AF-A0A937FB63-F1
#
_cell.length_a   1.000
_cell.length_b   1.000
_cell.length_c   1.000
_cell.angle_alpha   90.00
_cell.angle_beta   90.00
_cell.angle_gamma   90.00
#
_symmetry.space_group_name_H-M   'P 1'
#
loop_
_entity.id
_entity.type
_entity.pdbx_description
1 polymer ?
#
loop_
_entity_poly.entity_id
_entity_poly.type
_entity_poly.pdbx_seq_one_letter_code
_entity_poly.pdbx_strand_id
1 'polypeptide(L)'
;MKNEMHDMNEKELLKQLRAANFMKVDLGLFLNTHPMDGEALKEFNFYVMECRRLKEAYEMHCGMLTQHDSLSPYPWQWICEPWPWEEEANSKLEREEK
;
A
#
# COMPACT_ATOMS: atom_id res chain seq x y z
N MET A 1 -10.49 22.72 0.94
CA MET A 1 -9.72 22.92 -0.30
C MET A 1 -8.28 22.38 -0.26
N LYS A 2 -7.37 22.80 0.64
CA LYS A 2 -5.99 22.22 0.67
C LYS A 2 -5.92 20.76 1.16
N ASN A 3 -6.83 20.33 2.04
CA ASN A 3 -6.88 18.93 2.51
C ASN A 3 -7.46 17.94 1.48
N GLU A 4 -8.38 18.37 0.60
CA GLU A 4 -9.09 17.46 -0.33
C GLU A 4 -8.21 17.04 -1.52
N MET A 5 -7.33 17.92 -2.00
CA MET A 5 -6.39 17.58 -3.08
C MET A 5 -5.30 16.60 -2.63
N HIS A 6 -4.88 16.66 -1.36
CA HIS A 6 -3.84 15.78 -0.83
C HIS A 6 -4.38 14.37 -0.58
N ASP A 7 -5.59 14.27 -0.04
CA ASP A 7 -6.30 13.01 0.23
C ASP A 7 -6.62 12.21 -1.06
N MET A 8 -6.96 12.91 -2.15
CA MET A 8 -7.22 12.26 -3.43
C MET A 8 -5.98 11.61 -4.04
N ASN A 9 -4.79 12.21 -3.84
CA ASN A 9 -3.53 11.65 -4.30
C ASN A 9 -3.08 10.47 -3.42
N GLU A 10 -3.31 10.56 -2.10
CA GLU A 10 -3.04 9.49 -1.15
C GLU A 10 -3.84 8.23 -1.46
N LYS A 11 -5.16 8.35 -1.59
CA LYS A 11 -6.07 7.24 -1.88
C LYS A 11 -5.72 6.55 -3.20
N GLU A 12 -5.36 7.33 -4.21
CA GLU A 12 -4.95 6.78 -5.51
C GLU A 12 -3.59 6.07 -5.43
N LEU A 13 -2.60 6.61 -4.71
CA LEU A 13 -1.33 5.93 -4.45
C LEU A 13 -1.53 4.60 -3.71
N LEU A 14 -2.37 4.59 -2.68
CA LEU A 14 -2.67 3.39 -1.91
C LEU A 14 -3.39 2.34 -2.76
N LYS A 15 -4.34 2.77 -3.61
CA LYS A 15 -5.04 1.90 -4.55
C LYS A 15 -4.10 1.28 -5.58
N GLN A 16 -3.22 2.08 -6.18
CA GLN A 16 -2.21 1.59 -7.12
C GLN A 16 -1.24 0.61 -6.44
N LEU A 17 -0.81 0.92 -5.22
CA LEU A 17 0.09 0.05 -4.45
C LEU A 17 -0.57 -1.30 -4.17
N ARG A 18 -1.85 -1.32 -3.77
CA ARG A 18 -2.61 -2.56 -3.56
C ARG A 18 -2.73 -3.37 -4.86
N ALA A 19 -3.06 -2.73 -5.98
CA ALA A 19 -3.16 -3.40 -7.27
C ALA A 19 -1.81 -3.99 -7.72
N ALA A 20 -0.72 -3.24 -7.60
CA ALA A 20 0.62 -3.72 -7.90
C ALA A 20 1.02 -4.89 -6.99
N ASN A 21 0.68 -4.82 -5.70
CA ASN A 21 0.98 -5.89 -4.76
C ASN A 21 0.18 -7.17 -5.06
N PHE A 22 -1.08 -7.02 -5.48
CA PHE A 22 -1.89 -8.14 -5.97
C PHE A 22 -1.24 -8.82 -7.17
N MET A 23 -0.86 -8.05 -8.20
CA MET A 23 -0.21 -8.60 -9.40
C MET A 23 1.12 -9.29 -9.07
N LYS A 24 1.92 -8.71 -8.19
CA LYS A 24 3.16 -9.33 -7.70
C LYS A 24 2.90 -10.69 -7.06
N VAL A 25 1.88 -10.81 -6.20
CA VAL A 25 1.53 -12.09 -5.55
C VAL A 25 1.02 -13.10 -6.59
N ASP A 26 0.12 -12.68 -7.47
CA ASP A 26 -0.48 -13.54 -8.50
C ASP A 26 0.58 -14.11 -9.47
N LEU A 27 1.46 -13.26 -9.99
CA LEU A 27 2.58 -13.68 -10.84
C LEU A 27 3.56 -14.60 -10.10
N GLY A 28 3.82 -14.35 -8.82
CA GLY A 28 4.64 -15.24 -7.99
C GLY A 28 4.02 -16.64 -7.87
N LEU A 29 2.70 -16.72 -7.67
CA LEU A 29 1.98 -17.99 -7.66
C LEU A 29 2.00 -18.68 -9.02
N PHE A 30 1.85 -17.94 -10.11
CA PHE A 30 1.96 -18.47 -11.47
C PHE A 30 3.35 -19.07 -11.74
N LEU A 31 4.42 -18.33 -11.40
CA LEU A 31 5.81 -18.76 -11.59
C LEU A 31 6.18 -20.02 -10.80
N ASN A 32 5.53 -20.30 -9.67
CA ASN A 32 5.73 -21.57 -8.95
C ASN A 32 5.36 -22.80 -9.81
N THR A 33 4.48 -22.63 -10.79
CA THR A 33 4.06 -23.68 -11.72
C THR A 33 4.72 -23.55 -13.10
N HIS A 34 5.17 -22.36 -13.49
CA HIS A 34 5.80 -22.05 -14.78
C HIS A 34 7.16 -21.34 -14.59
N PRO A 35 8.17 -21.99 -13.98
CA PRO A 35 9.40 -21.31 -13.57
C PRO A 35 10.32 -20.87 -14.72
N MET A 36 10.09 -21.37 -15.93
CA MET A 36 10.86 -21.02 -17.13
C MET A 36 10.20 -19.94 -17.99
N ASP A 37 9.05 -19.40 -17.55
CA ASP A 37 8.37 -18.31 -18.24
C ASP A 37 9.10 -16.98 -17.99
N GLY A 38 9.92 -16.58 -18.96
CA GLY A 38 10.72 -15.35 -18.87
C GLY A 38 9.89 -14.06 -18.94
N GLU A 39 8.70 -14.10 -19.56
CA GLU A 39 7.82 -12.93 -19.66
C GLU A 39 7.14 -12.68 -18.31
N ALA A 40 6.57 -13.72 -17.71
CA ALA A 40 5.98 -13.64 -16.37
C ALA A 40 7.03 -13.22 -15.31
N LEU A 41 8.28 -13.69 -15.42
CA LEU A 41 9.36 -13.28 -14.52
C LEU A 41 9.70 -11.79 -14.69
N LYS A 42 9.71 -11.28 -15.92
CA LYS A 42 9.95 -9.86 -16.20
C LYS A 42 8.83 -8.99 -15.61
N GLU A 43 7.57 -9.39 -15.79
CA GLU A 43 6.42 -8.69 -15.21
C GLU A 43 6.44 -8.73 -13.67
N PHE A 44 6.75 -9.89 -13.09
CA PHE A 44 6.89 -10.02 -11.63
C PHE A 44 7.92 -9.02 -11.09
N ASN A 45 9.10 -8.97 -11.70
CA ASN A 45 10.16 -8.04 -11.31
C ASN A 45 9.74 -6.57 -11.50
N PHE A 46 8.98 -6.26 -12.56
CA PHE A 46 8.40 -4.93 -12.75
C PHE A 46 7.49 -4.56 -11.58
N TYR A 47 6.55 -5.43 -11.19
CA TYR A 47 5.65 -5.15 -10.06
C TYR A 47 6.35 -5.11 -8.70
N VAL A 48 7.45 -5.85 -8.51
CA VAL A 48 8.32 -5.72 -7.33
C VAL A 48 8.88 -4.30 -7.23
N MET A 49 9.42 -3.77 -8.34
CA MET A 49 9.96 -2.40 -8.38
C MET A 49 8.87 -1.35 -8.22
N GLU A 50 7.71 -1.55 -8.87
CA GLU A 50 6.61 -0.60 -8.82
C GLU A 50 5.98 -0.52 -7.42
N CYS A 51 5.83 -1.65 -6.73
CA CYS A 51 5.41 -1.66 -5.31
C CYS A 51 6.34 -0.81 -4.44
N ARG A 52 7.66 -0.94 -4.64
CA ARG A 52 8.65 -0.16 -3.88
C ARG A 52 8.51 1.33 -4.18
N ARG A 53 8.41 1.69 -5.46
CA ARG A 53 8.26 3.09 -5.89
C ARG A 53 6.99 3.74 -5.34
N LEU A 54 5.85 3.04 -5.43
CA LEU A 54 4.56 3.54 -4.93
C LEU A 54 4.57 3.67 -3.40
N LYS A 55 5.17 2.71 -2.71
CA LYS A 55 5.35 2.78 -1.25
C LYS A 55 6.21 3.98 -0.84
N GLU A 56 7.37 4.16 -1.47
CA GLU A 56 8.25 5.32 -1.20
C GLU A 56 7.53 6.65 -1.48
N ALA A 57 6.75 6.72 -2.57
CA ALA A 57 5.94 7.90 -2.89
C ALA A 57 4.85 8.16 -1.85
N TYR A 58 4.16 7.13 -1.37
CA TYR A 58 3.16 7.24 -0.31
C TYR A 58 3.81 7.71 1.00
N GLU A 59 4.89 7.06 1.42
CA GLU A 59 5.54 7.34 2.72
C GLU A 59 6.13 8.74 2.80
N MET A 60 6.59 9.30 1.68
CA MET A 60 7.07 10.67 1.60
C MET A 60 5.99 11.71 1.95
N HIS A 61 4.72 11.40 1.70
CA HIS A 61 3.61 12.34 1.83
C HIS A 61 2.71 12.03 3.05
N CYS A 62 2.58 10.76 3.42
CA CYS A 62 1.56 10.29 4.36
C CYS A 62 2.16 9.65 5.63
N GLY A 63 3.47 9.39 5.65
CA GLY A 63 4.14 8.74 6.78
C GLY A 63 4.20 7.22 6.65
N MET A 64 4.58 6.54 7.73
CA MET A 64 4.92 5.11 7.66
C MET A 64 3.71 4.24 7.26
N LEU A 65 3.92 3.30 6.34
CA LEU A 65 2.86 2.41 5.85
C LEU A 65 2.96 0.97 6.41
N THR A 66 4.13 0.50 6.81
CA THR A 66 4.35 -0.87 7.30
C THR A 66 5.28 -0.91 8.51
N GLN A 67 5.02 -1.77 9.50
CA GLN A 67 5.83 -1.82 10.73
C GLN A 67 7.30 -2.17 10.48
N HIS A 68 7.53 -3.15 9.60
CA HIS A 68 8.83 -3.80 9.46
C HIS A 68 9.68 -3.24 8.32
N ASP A 69 9.04 -2.61 7.34
CA ASP A 69 9.71 -2.18 6.11
C ASP A 69 9.61 -0.65 5.89
N SER A 70 9.18 0.11 6.89
CA SER A 70 9.06 1.57 6.83
C SER A 70 9.87 2.24 7.93
N LEU A 71 10.37 3.44 7.66
CA LEU A 71 11.00 4.27 8.67
C LEU A 71 9.95 5.07 9.41
N SER A 72 9.94 4.97 10.74
CA SER A 72 9.15 5.87 11.56
C SER A 72 9.93 7.14 11.85
N PRO A 73 9.34 8.34 11.67
CA PRO A 73 9.82 9.54 12.32
C PRO A 73 9.59 9.45 13.84
N TYR A 74 10.07 10.44 14.58
CA TYR A 74 9.79 10.59 16.01
C TYR A 74 8.54 11.46 16.23
N PRO A 75 7.58 11.08 17.09
CA PRO A 75 7.50 9.83 17.87
C PRO A 75 7.05 8.63 17.02
N TRP A 76 7.16 7.41 17.58
CA TRP A 76 6.78 6.15 16.91
C TRP A 76 5.37 6.21 16.29
N GLN A 77 5.30 6.25 14.96
CA GLN A 77 4.06 6.52 14.22
C GLN A 77 3.12 5.33 14.09
N TRP A 78 3.61 4.09 14.26
CA TRP A 78 2.81 2.88 13.99
C TRP A 78 1.61 2.72 14.92
N ILE A 79 1.67 3.34 16.10
CA ILE A 79 0.59 3.32 17.09
C ILE A 79 -0.29 4.56 17.00
N CYS A 80 -0.03 5.46 16.05
CA CYS A 80 -0.83 6.67 15.84
C CYS A 80 -2.04 6.37 14.98
N GLU A 81 -3.21 6.88 15.40
CA GLU A 81 -4.44 6.84 14.63
C GLU A 81 -4.66 8.16 13.88
N PRO A 82 -5.38 8.16 12.74
CA PRO A 82 -5.93 6.99 12.05
C PRO A 82 -4.87 6.26 11.22
N TRP A 83 -5.02 4.95 11.05
CA TRP A 83 -4.12 4.18 10.21
C TRP A 83 -4.44 4.43 8.72
N PRO A 84 -3.43 4.42 7.83
CA PRO A 84 -3.59 4.57 6.37
C PRO A 84 -4.70 3.76 5.69
N TRP A 85 -5.09 2.62 6.26
CA TRP A 85 -6.10 1.70 5.71
C TRP A 85 -7.45 1.73 6.44
N GLU A 86 -7.61 2.53 7.48
CA GLU A 86 -8.82 2.50 8.32
C GLU A 86 -10.02 3.25 7.72
N GLU A 87 -9.82 4.28 6.89
CA GLU A 87 -10.94 5.09 6.36
C GLU A 87 -11.92 4.28 5.50
N GLU A 88 -11.47 3.21 4.84
CA GLU A 88 -12.34 2.38 3.99
C GLU A 88 -13.06 1.27 4.77
N ALA A 89 -12.54 0.84 5.93
CA ALA A 89 -13.09 -0.31 6.66
C ALA A 89 -14.23 0.08 7.63
N ASN A 90 -14.23 1.31 8.16
CA ASN A 90 -15.15 1.75 9.20
C ASN A 90 -16.00 2.94 8.78
N SER A 91 -16.66 2.87 7.62
CA SER A 91 -17.51 3.99 7.18
C SER A 91 -18.66 4.30 8.15
N LYS A 92 -19.15 3.33 8.96
CA LYS A 92 -19.99 3.56 10.16
C LYS A 92 -19.98 2.35 11.09
N LEU A 93 -19.09 2.32 12.07
CA LEU A 93 -19.47 1.76 13.37
C LEU A 93 -19.86 2.96 14.22
N GLU A 94 -21.06 3.50 13.96
CA GLU A 94 -21.72 4.30 14.98
C GLU A 94 -21.76 3.41 16.21
N ARG A 95 -21.03 3.82 17.25
CA ARG A 95 -21.17 3.25 18.58
C ARG A 95 -22.65 3.40 18.93
N GLU A 96 -23.43 2.36 18.70
CA GLU A 96 -24.63 2.12 19.49
C GLU A 96 -24.12 1.84 20.91
N GLU A 97 -23.86 2.92 21.64
CA GLU A 97 -23.80 2.89 23.08
C GLU A 97 -25.15 2.36 23.58
N LYS A 98 -25.12 1.17 24.19
CA LYS A 98 -26.12 0.72 25.16
C LYS A 98 -25.48 0.62 26.52
#